data_AF-A5HHG4-F1
#
_entry.id   AF-A5HHG4-F1
#
_cell.length_a   1.000
_cell.length_b   1.000
_cell.length_c   1.000
_cell.angle_alpha   90.00
_cell.angle_beta   90.00
_cell.angle_gamma   90.00
#
_symmetry.space_group_name_H-M   'P 1'
#
loop_
_entity.id
_entity.type
_entity.pdbx_description
1 polymer ?
#
loop_
_entity_poly.entity_id
_entity_poly.type
_entity_poly.pdbx_seq_one_letter_code
_entity_poly.pdbx_strand_id
1 'polypeptide(L)' 'PRVPQCSCGKQSWAPGLQATNCASQGLILVPTGITDNTQALSVENNRIESLPEGVFDPVGS' A
#
# COMPACT_ATOMS: atom_id res chain seq x y z
N PRO A 1 11.44 16.31 -2.70
CA PRO A 1 10.58 15.12 -2.95
C PRO A 1 10.06 14.55 -1.62
N ARG A 2 8.76 14.63 -1.35
CA ARG A 2 8.18 14.07 -0.12
C ARG A 2 8.06 12.56 -0.32
N VAL A 3 8.84 11.79 0.42
CA VAL A 3 8.72 10.34 0.45
C VAL A 3 7.39 10.00 1.14
N PRO A 4 6.49 9.21 0.53
CA PRO A 4 5.29 8.73 1.20
C PRO A 4 5.68 8.05 2.52
N GLN A 5 5.11 8.52 3.63
CA GLN A 5 5.34 7.94 4.95
C GLN A 5 4.21 6.95 5.22
N CYS A 6 4.26 5.80 4.55
CA CYS A 6 3.38 4.69 4.88
C CYS A 6 3.79 4.08 6.23
N SER A 7 2.83 3.57 6.98
CA SER A 7 3.09 2.80 8.20
C SER A 7 2.76 1.33 7.99
N CYS A 8 3.54 0.42 8.58
CA CYS A 8 3.31 -1.02 8.51
C CYS A 8 3.11 -1.56 9.93
N GLY A 9 2.02 -2.29 10.16
CA GLY A 9 1.69 -2.81 11.49
C GLY A 9 0.28 -3.38 11.60
N LYS A 10 -0.14 -3.66 12.84
CA LYS A 10 -1.54 -4.01 13.13
C LYS A 10 -2.40 -2.75 13.04
N GLN A 11 -3.49 -2.84 12.30
CA GLN A 11 -4.42 -1.74 12.12
C GLN A 11 -5.82 -2.20 12.53
N SER A 12 -6.62 -1.32 13.13
CA SER A 12 -7.98 -1.65 13.59
C SER A 12 -8.92 -2.03 12.45
N TRP A 13 -8.69 -1.50 11.24
CA TRP A 13 -9.46 -1.81 10.02
C TRP A 13 -9.07 -3.14 9.37
N ALA A 14 -7.94 -3.74 9.77
CA ALA A 14 -7.43 -5.01 9.27
C ALA A 14 -7.08 -5.95 10.44
N PRO A 15 -8.07 -6.39 11.23
CA PRO A 15 -7.83 -7.23 12.39
C PRO A 15 -7.16 -8.54 12.00
N GLY A 16 -6.13 -8.93 12.75
CA GLY A 16 -5.36 -10.16 12.49
C GLY A 16 -4.30 -10.03 11.41
N LEU A 17 -4.41 -9.05 10.49
CA LEU A 17 -3.49 -8.90 9.36
C LEU A 17 -2.32 -7.98 9.67
N GLN A 18 -1.20 -8.20 8.99
CA GLN A 18 -0.14 -7.20 8.87
C GLN A 18 -0.53 -6.20 7.78
N ALA A 19 -0.76 -4.95 8.13
CA ALA A 19 -1.34 -3.97 7.23
C ALA A 19 -0.39 -2.80 6.97
N THR A 20 -0.31 -2.39 5.70
CA THR A 20 0.40 -1.19 5.28
C THR A 20 -0.62 -0.08 5.00
N ASN A 21 -0.52 1.00 5.74
CA ASN A 21 -1.38 2.17 5.61
C ASN A 21 -0.61 3.31 4.93
N CYS A 22 -1.01 3.61 3.70
CA CYS A 22 -0.53 4.71 2.86
C CYS A 22 -1.61 5.77 2.60
N ALA A 23 -2.59 5.90 3.50
CA ALA A 23 -3.66 6.89 3.33
C ALA A 23 -3.12 8.33 3.35
N SER A 24 -3.67 9.18 2.49
CA SER A 24 -3.39 10.63 2.43
C SER A 24 -1.91 11.00 2.23
N GLN A 25 -1.14 10.14 1.53
CA GLN A 25 0.28 10.38 1.28
C GLN A 25 0.56 11.16 -0.02
N GLY A 26 -0.48 11.48 -0.80
CA GLY A 26 -0.33 12.16 -2.09
C GLY A 26 0.28 11.25 -3.17
N LEU A 27 0.03 9.94 -3.08
CA LEU A 27 0.48 8.96 -4.06
C LEU A 27 -0.19 9.22 -5.42
N ILE A 28 0.61 9.19 -6.48
CA ILE A 28 0.14 9.19 -7.87
C ILE A 28 0.22 7.81 -8.52
N LEU A 29 0.94 6.89 -7.88
CA LEU A 29 1.15 5.50 -8.28
C LEU A 29 1.07 4.60 -7.04
N VAL A 30 0.75 3.32 -7.25
CA VAL A 30 0.82 2.32 -6.18
C VAL A 30 2.29 2.16 -5.74
N PRO A 31 2.60 2.16 -4.43
CA PRO A 31 3.98 2.04 -3.96
C PRO A 31 4.52 0.62 -4.20
N THR A 32 5.68 0.52 -4.84
CA THR A 32 6.37 -0.75 -5.17
C THR A 32 7.23 -1.33 -4.05
N GLY A 33 7.27 -0.68 -2.87
CA GLY A 33 8.07 -1.07 -1.70
C GLY A 33 7.23 -1.44 -0.47
N ILE A 34 5.99 -1.88 -0.69
CA ILE A 34 5.15 -2.44 0.37
C ILE A 34 5.86 -3.70 0.86
N THR A 35 6.25 -3.74 2.15
CA THR A 35 7.09 -4.82 2.70
C THR A 35 6.45 -6.19 2.47
N ASP A 36 7.26 -7.21 2.20
CA ASP A 36 6.84 -8.59 1.82
C ASP A 36 5.86 -9.26 2.80
N ASN A 37 5.72 -8.75 4.02
CA ASN A 37 4.77 -9.25 5.00
C ASN A 37 3.40 -8.54 4.97
N THR A 38 3.16 -7.61 4.04
CA THR A 38 1.88 -6.90 3.95
C THR A 38 0.79 -7.84 3.44
N GLN A 39 -0.26 -8.00 4.24
CA GLN A 39 -1.44 -8.79 3.92
C GLN A 39 -2.66 -7.91 3.61
N ALA A 40 -2.62 -6.64 4.02
CA ALA A 40 -3.66 -5.65 3.71
C ALA A 40 -3.00 -4.30 3.38
N LEU A 41 -3.49 -3.64 2.33
CA LEU A 41 -2.99 -2.35 1.87
C LEU A 41 -4.12 -1.33 1.84
N SER A 42 -3.92 -0.16 2.45
CA SER A 42 -4.77 1.01 2.25
C SER A 42 -4.01 2.11 1.51
N VAL A 43 -4.60 2.57 0.40
CA VAL A 43 -4.12 3.69 -0.41
C VAL A 43 -5.18 4.79 -0.54
N GLU A 44 -6.07 4.90 0.44
CA GLU A 44 -7.17 5.87 0.44
C GLU A 44 -6.68 7.33 0.39
N ASN A 45 -7.53 8.22 -0.14
CA ASN A 45 -7.27 9.66 -0.20
C ASN A 45 -5.96 10.03 -0.93
N ASN A 46 -5.63 9.28 -1.99
CA ASN A 46 -4.52 9.54 -2.89
C ASN A 46 -5.01 9.98 -4.29
N ARG A 47 -4.06 10.19 -5.21
CA ARG A 47 -4.28 10.62 -6.60
C ARG A 47 -3.88 9.53 -7.60
N ILE A 48 -4.06 8.27 -7.22
CA ILE A 48 -3.78 7.12 -8.08
C ILE A 48 -4.90 7.07 -9.12
N GLU A 49 -4.56 7.32 -10.39
CA GLU A 49 -5.53 7.35 -11.49
C GLU A 49 -5.73 5.98 -12.16
N SER A 50 -4.72 5.12 -12.06
CA SER A 50 -4.73 3.79 -12.65
C SER A 50 -3.94 2.80 -11.82
N LEU A 51 -4.32 1.53 -11.93
CA LEU A 51 -3.61 0.40 -11.37
C LEU A 51 -2.93 -0.31 -12.55
N PRO A 52 -1.59 -0.30 -12.62
CA PRO A 52 -0.88 -1.07 -13.63
C PRO A 52 -1.28 -2.54 -13.58
N GLU A 53 -1.32 -3.20 -14.73
CA GLU A 53 -1.53 -4.65 -14.78
C GLU A 53 -0.44 -5.34 -13.96
N GLY A 54 -0.84 -6.33 -13.16
CA GLY A 54 0.05 -7.10 -12.30
C GLY A 54 0.63 -6.35 -11.10
N VAL A 55 0.18 -5.14 -10.78
CA VAL A 55 0.68 -4.38 -9.60
C VAL A 55 0.42 -5.08 -8.26
N PHE A 56 -0.50 -6.05 -8.23
CA PHE A 56 -0.79 -6.89 -7.07
C PHE A 56 -0.51 -8.37 -7.31
N ASP A 57 0.16 -8.71 -8.42
CA ASP A 57 0.52 -10.09 -8.69
C ASP A 57 1.58 -10.55 -7.67
N PRO A 58 1.54 -11.82 -7.27
CA PRO A 58 2.57 -12.37 -6.41
C PRO A 58 3.91 -12.34 -7.14
N VAL A 59 4.93 -11.80 -6.48
CA VAL A 59 6.33 -11.89 -6.92
C VAL A 59 6.75 -13.36 -6.90
N GLY A 60 6.67 -14.04 -8.06
CA GLY A 60 7.10 -15.44 -8.20
C GLY A 60 6.33 -16.31 -9.19
N SER A 61 5.56 -15.75 -10.14
CA SER A 61 5.10 -16.50 -11.32
C SER A 61 6.10 -16.44 -12.46
#